data_AF-A0A5D6Y1E0-F1
#
_entry.id   AF-A0A5D6Y1E0-F1
#
_cell.length_a   1.000
_cell.length_b   1.000
_cell.length_c   1.000
_cell.angle_alpha   90.00
_cell.angle_beta   90.00
_cell.angle_gamma   90.00
#
_symmetry.space_group_name_H-M   'P 1'
#
loop_
_entity.id
_entity.type
_entity.pdbx_description
1 polymer ?
#
loop_
_entity_poly.entity_id
_entity_poly.type
_entity_poly.pdbx_seq_one_letter_code
_entity_poly.pdbx_strand_id
1 'polypeptide(L)'
;MDEALHARCVIFHERLAAHPLAWAFLEPVDPVALNLPTYLEIITSPMDLSTMWSKLLAREYSTPAAYRSDLVLMFENAIKFNRDDTHEDSVGEVAKRLLASSSLEWEKTFSEEATTDWKQVLESRLQTRTVERARDAQMVLRWKNESFVARFNREKREQRLAQEAA
;
A
#
# COMPACT_ATOMS: atom_id res chain seq x y z
N MET A 1 7.64 11.54 -17.85
CA MET A 1 6.42 11.96 -17.14
C MET A 1 6.79 13.11 -16.21
N ASP A 2 5.97 14.16 -16.14
CA ASP A 2 6.25 15.28 -15.22
C ASP A 2 6.12 14.87 -13.74
N GLU A 3 6.61 15.72 -12.84
CA GLU A 3 6.66 15.42 -11.41
C GLU A 3 5.28 15.25 -10.78
N ALA A 4 4.29 16.02 -11.23
CA ALA A 4 2.94 15.97 -10.69
C ALA A 4 2.26 14.64 -11.04
N LEU A 5 2.37 14.23 -12.30
CA LEU A 5 1.86 12.96 -12.79
C LEU A 5 2.61 11.78 -12.17
N HIS A 6 3.92 11.90 -11.98
CA HIS A 6 4.71 10.89 -11.29
C HIS A 6 4.27 10.71 -9.84
N ALA A 7 4.09 11.81 -9.09
CA ALA A 7 3.58 11.75 -7.72
C ALA A 7 2.18 11.12 -7.61
N ARG A 8 1.31 11.35 -8.61
CA ARG A 8 0.00 10.68 -8.69
C ARG A 8 0.13 9.17 -8.89
N CYS A 9 1.00 8.73 -9.80
CA CYS A 9 1.30 7.30 -9.98
C CYS A 9 1.83 6.68 -8.69
N VAL A 10 2.74 7.35 -7.97
CA VAL A 10 3.28 6.88 -6.68
C VAL A 10 2.17 6.68 -5.66
N ILE A 11 1.32 7.69 -5.48
CA ILE A 11 0.18 7.63 -4.57
C ILE A 11 -0.79 6.50 -4.93
N PHE A 12 -1.12 6.39 -6.21
CA PHE A 12 -2.03 5.37 -6.70
C PHE A 12 -1.44 3.97 -6.44
N HIS A 13 -0.15 3.81 -6.70
CA HIS A 13 0.60 2.59 -6.44
C HIS A 13 0.57 2.19 -4.96
N GLU A 14 0.90 3.11 -4.05
CA GLU A 14 0.89 2.85 -2.61
C GLU A 14 -0.49 2.40 -2.11
N ARG A 15 -1.57 3.01 -2.63
CA ARG A 15 -2.94 2.63 -2.29
C ARG A 15 -3.30 1.24 -2.81
N LEU A 16 -2.93 0.94 -4.04
CA LEU A 16 -3.17 -0.36 -4.63
C LEU A 16 -2.41 -1.45 -3.89
N ALA A 17 -1.13 -1.23 -3.57
CA ALA A 17 -0.31 -2.18 -2.82
C ALA A 17 -0.81 -2.40 -1.39
N ALA A 18 -1.42 -1.37 -0.76
CA ALA A 18 -2.05 -1.49 0.55
C ALA A 18 -3.46 -2.12 0.51
N HIS A 19 -4.02 -2.39 -0.67
CA HIS A 19 -5.37 -2.94 -0.78
C HIS A 19 -5.40 -4.39 -0.24
N PRO A 20 -6.41 -4.81 0.56
CA PRO A 20 -6.45 -6.14 1.17
C PRO A 20 -6.38 -7.31 0.17
N LEU A 21 -6.84 -7.07 -1.06
CA LEU A 21 -6.82 -8.05 -2.15
C LEU A 21 -5.52 -8.09 -2.96
N ALA A 22 -4.56 -7.20 -2.68
CA ALA A 22 -3.35 -7.06 -3.50
C ALA A 22 -2.30 -8.17 -3.26
N TRP A 23 -2.52 -9.05 -2.28
CA TRP A 23 -1.54 -10.04 -1.80
C TRP A 23 -0.90 -10.88 -2.92
N ALA A 24 -1.65 -11.24 -3.96
CA ALA A 24 -1.16 -12.08 -5.06
C ALA A 24 -0.29 -11.32 -6.08
N PHE A 25 -0.23 -10.00 -5.98
CA PHE A 25 0.38 -9.11 -6.96
C PHE A 25 1.56 -8.31 -6.39
N LEU A 26 1.86 -8.48 -5.09
CA LEU A 26 2.88 -7.68 -4.41
C LEU A 26 4.30 -8.00 -4.94
N GLU A 27 4.55 -9.27 -5.26
CA GLU A 27 5.86 -9.79 -5.66
C GLU A 27 5.74 -10.58 -6.98
N PRO A 28 6.84 -10.80 -7.71
CA PRO A 28 6.83 -11.62 -8.91
C PRO A 28 6.34 -13.04 -8.60
N VAL A 29 5.55 -13.62 -9.51
CA VAL A 29 5.16 -15.03 -9.43
C VAL A 29 6.44 -15.88 -9.53
N ASP A 30 6.67 -16.76 -8.56
CA ASP A 30 7.73 -17.77 -8.59
C ASP A 30 7.13 -19.11 -9.04
N PRO A 31 7.29 -19.51 -10.33
CA PRO A 31 6.68 -20.72 -10.84
C PRO A 31 7.29 -22.00 -10.24
N VAL A 32 8.52 -21.94 -9.75
CA VAL A 32 9.19 -23.10 -9.14
C VAL A 32 8.67 -23.31 -7.73
N ALA A 33 8.65 -22.25 -6.90
CA ALA A 33 8.15 -22.34 -5.54
C ALA A 33 6.66 -22.69 -5.46
N LEU A 34 5.87 -22.23 -6.45
CA LEU A 34 4.44 -22.48 -6.53
C LEU A 34 4.07 -23.74 -7.34
N ASN A 35 5.07 -24.45 -7.88
CA ASN A 35 4.86 -25.65 -8.70
C ASN A 35 3.92 -25.40 -9.90
N LEU A 36 4.19 -24.33 -10.64
CA LEU A 36 3.45 -23.88 -11.83
C LEU A 36 4.30 -24.08 -13.11
N PRO A 37 4.53 -25.32 -13.56
CA PRO A 37 5.50 -25.62 -14.63
C PRO A 37 5.17 -24.95 -15.96
N THR A 38 3.90 -24.66 -16.23
CA THR A 38 3.41 -24.05 -17.47
C THR A 38 3.30 -22.53 -17.41
N TYR A 39 3.63 -21.88 -16.29
CA TYR A 39 3.40 -20.44 -16.11
C TYR A 39 4.10 -19.61 -17.18
N LEU A 40 5.40 -19.84 -17.40
CA LEU A 40 6.18 -19.08 -18.38
C LEU A 40 5.91 -19.50 -19.83
N GLU A 41 5.19 -20.61 -20.05
CA GLU A 41 4.69 -20.99 -21.38
C GLU A 41 3.43 -20.19 -21.74
N ILE A 42 2.60 -19.89 -20.74
CA ILE A 42 1.33 -19.18 -20.91
C ILE A 42 1.52 -17.66 -20.80
N ILE A 43 2.33 -17.22 -19.85
CA ILE A 43 2.57 -15.81 -19.51
C ILE A 43 3.96 -15.40 -19.98
N THR A 44 3.99 -14.65 -21.08
CA THR A 44 5.23 -14.25 -21.79
C THR A 44 5.83 -12.95 -21.26
N SER A 45 5.09 -12.17 -20.49
CA SER A 45 5.54 -10.91 -19.91
C SER A 45 4.99 -10.76 -18.50
N PRO A 46 5.60 -11.46 -17.52
CA PRO A 46 5.22 -11.32 -16.11
C PRO A 46 5.33 -9.87 -15.64
N MET A 47 4.45 -9.49 -14.72
CA MET A 47 4.44 -8.18 -14.08
C MET A 47 3.83 -8.30 -12.69
N ASP A 48 4.30 -7.47 -11.77
CA ASP A 48 3.90 -7.41 -10.37
C ASP A 48 4.16 -6.01 -9.82
N LEU A 49 3.61 -5.70 -8.65
CA LEU A 49 3.68 -4.38 -8.04
C LEU A 49 5.10 -4.00 -7.61
N SER A 50 5.93 -4.93 -7.11
CA SER A 50 7.33 -4.62 -6.76
C SER A 50 8.15 -4.22 -8.00
N THR A 51 7.94 -4.90 -9.12
CA THR A 51 8.57 -4.58 -10.41
C THR A 51 8.08 -3.21 -10.90
N MET A 52 6.77 -2.99 -10.91
CA MET A 52 6.19 -1.69 -11.30
C MET A 52 6.70 -0.55 -10.40
N TRP A 53 6.85 -0.78 -9.11
CA TRP A 53 7.39 0.20 -8.16
C TRP A 53 8.83 0.55 -8.51
N SER A 54 9.66 -0.46 -8.78
CA SER A 54 11.06 -0.28 -9.19
C SER A 54 11.16 0.54 -10.48
N LYS A 55 10.36 0.21 -11.50
CA LYS A 55 10.28 0.96 -12.77
C LYS A 55 9.81 2.40 -12.56
N LEU A 56 8.84 2.60 -11.66
CA LEU A 56 8.33 3.92 -11.33
C LEU A 56 9.43 4.78 -10.69
N LEU A 57 10.10 4.29 -9.64
CA LEU A 57 11.19 4.99 -8.96
C LEU A 57 12.38 5.27 -9.90
N ALA A 58 12.69 4.34 -10.80
CA ALA A 58 13.72 4.50 -11.82
C ALA A 58 13.34 5.44 -12.97
N ARG A 59 12.13 6.04 -12.93
CA ARG A 59 11.59 6.95 -13.96
C ARG A 59 11.48 6.31 -15.35
N GLU A 60 11.27 5.01 -15.43
CA GLU A 60 11.14 4.28 -16.70
C GLU A 60 9.80 4.54 -17.39
N TYR A 61 8.77 4.93 -16.63
CA TYR A 61 7.48 5.32 -17.20
C TYR A 61 7.50 6.74 -17.77
N SER A 62 7.53 6.82 -19.10
CA SER A 62 7.48 8.10 -19.81
C SER A 62 6.14 8.83 -19.64
N THR A 63 5.03 8.11 -19.42
CA THR A 63 3.67 8.66 -19.23
C THR A 63 2.90 7.86 -18.17
N PRO A 64 1.82 8.42 -17.58
CA PRO A 64 0.91 7.65 -16.73
C PRO A 64 0.29 6.45 -17.46
N ALA A 65 0.00 6.61 -18.76
CA ALA A 65 -0.52 5.54 -19.59
C ALA A 65 0.42 4.34 -19.65
N ALA A 66 1.74 4.55 -19.72
CA ALA A 66 2.71 3.44 -19.69
C ALA A 66 2.69 2.68 -18.35
N TYR A 67 2.54 3.38 -17.22
CA TYR A 67 2.32 2.74 -15.92
C TYR A 67 1.00 1.95 -15.88
N ARG A 68 -0.08 2.53 -16.43
CA ARG A 68 -1.40 1.86 -16.51
C ARG A 68 -1.34 0.61 -17.39
N SER A 69 -0.54 0.60 -18.45
CA SER A 69 -0.37 -0.57 -19.30
C SER A 69 0.21 -1.76 -18.53
N ASP A 70 1.26 -1.54 -17.72
CA ASP A 70 1.82 -2.60 -16.88
C ASP A 70 0.83 -3.05 -15.78
N LEU A 71 0.06 -2.11 -15.22
CA LEU A 71 -1.01 -2.42 -14.27
C LEU A 71 -2.05 -3.38 -14.87
N VAL A 72 -2.52 -3.07 -16.07
CA VAL A 72 -3.52 -3.88 -16.77
C VAL A 72 -2.91 -5.23 -17.15
N LEU A 73 -1.69 -5.25 -17.70
CA LEU A 73 -0.97 -6.48 -18.05
C LEU A 73 -0.83 -7.44 -16.86
N MET A 74 -0.46 -6.93 -15.69
CA MET A 74 -0.38 -7.72 -14.46
C MET A 74 -1.69 -8.45 -14.15
N PHE A 75 -2.83 -7.74 -14.20
CA PHE A 75 -4.14 -8.36 -13.95
C PHE A 75 -4.58 -9.27 -15.09
N GLU A 76 -4.35 -8.92 -16.36
CA GLU A 76 -4.68 -9.76 -17.50
C GLU A 76 -3.90 -11.09 -17.49
N ASN A 77 -2.62 -11.04 -17.10
CA ASN A 77 -1.82 -12.24 -16.91
C ASN A 77 -2.42 -13.16 -15.84
N ALA A 78 -2.79 -12.59 -14.69
CA ALA A 78 -3.43 -13.34 -13.62
C ALA A 78 -4.77 -13.95 -14.06
N ILE A 79 -5.61 -13.19 -14.76
CA ILE A 79 -6.89 -13.69 -15.30
C ILE A 79 -6.66 -14.81 -16.33
N LYS A 80 -5.68 -14.65 -17.22
CA LYS A 80 -5.37 -15.62 -18.26
C LYS A 80 -4.87 -16.94 -17.69
N PHE A 81 -3.93 -16.88 -16.74
CA PHE A 81 -3.34 -18.08 -16.15
C PHE A 81 -4.35 -18.83 -15.26
N ASN A 82 -5.16 -18.10 -14.48
CA ASN A 82 -6.11 -18.68 -13.52
C ASN A 82 -7.53 -18.87 -14.09
N ARG A 83 -7.70 -18.88 -15.42
CA ARG A 83 -9.03 -18.89 -16.06
C ARG A 83 -9.89 -20.13 -15.75
N ASP A 84 -9.23 -21.26 -15.45
CA ASP A 84 -9.89 -22.54 -15.20
C ASP A 84 -10.27 -22.70 -13.71
N ASP A 85 -9.80 -21.79 -12.84
CA ASP A 85 -10.14 -21.75 -11.42
C ASP A 85 -11.37 -20.86 -11.17
N THR A 86 -12.51 -21.52 -10.97
CA THR A 86 -13.82 -20.87 -10.81
C THR A 86 -14.17 -20.50 -9.37
N HIS A 87 -13.26 -20.71 -8.41
CA HIS A 87 -13.54 -20.31 -7.02
C HIS A 87 -13.61 -18.79 -6.90
N GLU A 88 -14.50 -18.30 -6.03
CA GLU A 88 -14.74 -16.87 -5.87
C GLU A 88 -13.50 -16.11 -5.32
N ASP A 89 -12.68 -16.81 -4.56
CA ASP A 89 -11.42 -16.35 -3.97
C ASP A 89 -10.19 -16.65 -4.85
N SER A 90 -10.38 -17.19 -6.06
CA SER A 90 -9.28 -17.45 -6.98
C SER A 90 -8.54 -16.16 -7.36
N VAL A 91 -7.24 -16.29 -7.65
CA VAL A 91 -6.40 -15.14 -8.07
C VAL A 91 -6.99 -14.48 -9.33
N GLY A 92 -7.63 -15.26 -10.21
CA GLY A 92 -8.31 -14.75 -11.39
C GLY A 92 -9.51 -13.84 -11.07
N GLU A 93 -10.37 -14.25 -10.14
CA GLU A 93 -11.51 -13.43 -9.70
C GLU A 93 -11.06 -12.21 -8.90
N VAL A 94 -10.05 -12.37 -8.04
CA VAL A 94 -9.43 -11.26 -7.31
C VAL A 94 -8.84 -10.22 -8.28
N ALA A 95 -8.16 -10.66 -9.35
CA ALA A 95 -7.62 -9.78 -10.38
C ALA A 95 -8.71 -8.97 -11.09
N LYS A 96 -9.84 -9.60 -11.45
CA LYS A 96 -10.99 -8.90 -12.07
C LYS A 96 -11.55 -7.81 -11.16
N ARG A 97 -11.75 -8.13 -9.88
CA ARG A 97 -12.27 -7.19 -8.87
C ARG A 97 -11.33 -6.00 -8.70
N LEU A 98 -10.04 -6.28 -8.54
CA LEU A 98 -9.03 -5.24 -8.39
C LEU A 98 -8.93 -4.37 -9.64
N LEU A 99 -8.86 -4.96 -10.83
CA LEU A 99 -8.80 -4.23 -12.10
C LEU A 99 -10.01 -3.28 -12.27
N ALA A 100 -11.20 -3.72 -11.91
CA ALA A 100 -12.40 -2.88 -11.95
C ALA A 100 -12.29 -1.71 -10.94
N SER A 101 -11.93 -2.01 -9.69
CA SER A 101 -11.79 -0.98 -8.64
C SER A 101 -10.69 0.04 -8.94
N SER A 102 -9.54 -0.43 -9.43
CA SER A 102 -8.38 0.39 -9.75
C SER A 102 -8.62 1.22 -11.00
N SER A 103 -9.41 0.72 -11.96
CA SER A 103 -9.85 1.51 -13.12
C SER A 103 -10.75 2.68 -12.70
N LEU A 104 -11.69 2.45 -11.77
CA LEU A 104 -12.52 3.54 -11.24
C LEU A 104 -11.68 4.56 -10.45
N GLU A 105 -10.72 4.12 -9.65
CA GLU A 105 -9.81 5.02 -8.94
C GLU A 105 -8.88 5.78 -9.91
N TRP A 106 -8.46 5.13 -11.00
CA TRP A 106 -7.63 5.74 -12.03
C TRP A 106 -8.34 6.95 -12.63
N GLU A 107 -9.58 6.79 -13.09
CA GLU A 107 -10.34 7.89 -13.69
C GLU A 107 -10.53 9.05 -12.69
N LYS A 108 -10.73 8.75 -11.40
CA LYS A 108 -10.79 9.78 -10.34
C LYS A 108 -9.46 10.50 -10.10
N THR A 109 -8.33 9.81 -10.26
CA THR A 109 -6.99 10.34 -9.94
C THR A 109 -6.40 11.14 -11.10
N PHE A 110 -6.78 10.79 -12.33
CA PHE A 110 -6.20 11.34 -13.55
C PHE A 110 -7.20 12.14 -14.41
N SER A 111 -8.44 12.37 -13.95
CA SER A 111 -9.37 13.30 -14.63
C SER A 111 -8.86 14.75 -14.62
N GLU A 112 -9.35 15.55 -15.57
CA GLU A 112 -9.06 16.99 -15.65
C GLU A 112 -9.54 17.73 -14.39
N GLU A 113 -10.65 17.33 -13.76
CA GLU A 113 -11.14 17.92 -12.50
C GLU A 113 -10.20 17.63 -11.31
N ALA A 114 -9.51 16.48 -11.32
CA ALA A 114 -8.50 16.11 -10.34
C ALA A 114 -7.18 16.88 -10.50
N THR A 115 -7.07 17.77 -11.51
CA THR A 115 -5.89 18.61 -11.72
C THR A 115 -5.78 19.82 -10.79
N THR A 116 -6.80 20.08 -9.97
CA THR A 116 -6.82 21.22 -9.04
C THR A 116 -5.87 21.00 -7.86
N ASP A 117 -4.65 21.51 -8.02
CA ASP A 117 -3.57 21.68 -7.04
C ASP A 117 -3.18 20.45 -6.19
N TRP A 118 -2.46 19.53 -6.81
CA TRP A 118 -1.87 18.35 -6.15
C TRP A 118 -0.88 18.69 -5.03
N LYS A 119 -0.31 19.91 -4.99
CA LYS A 119 0.55 20.32 -3.87
C LYS A 119 -0.25 20.39 -2.58
N GLN A 120 -1.46 20.93 -2.65
CA GLN A 120 -2.38 20.96 -1.50
C GLN A 120 -2.80 19.55 -1.06
N VAL A 121 -3.05 18.65 -2.01
CA VAL A 121 -3.38 17.24 -1.71
C VAL A 121 -2.21 16.53 -1.02
N LEU A 122 -0.99 16.73 -1.50
CA LEU A 122 0.21 16.13 -0.90
C LEU A 122 0.48 16.71 0.49
N GLU A 123 0.42 18.03 0.64
CA GLU A 123 0.60 18.72 1.93
C GLU A 123 -0.43 18.26 2.96
N SER A 124 -1.70 18.20 2.58
CA SER A 124 -2.78 17.70 3.44
C SER A 124 -2.52 16.26 3.91
N ARG A 125 -2.01 15.39 3.04
CA ARG A 125 -1.66 14.00 3.39
C ARG A 125 -0.45 13.92 4.31
N LEU A 126 0.61 14.68 4.04
CA LEU A 126 1.78 14.74 4.91
C LEU A 126 1.40 15.27 6.29
N GLN A 127 0.51 16.27 6.33
CA GLN A 127 -0.02 16.83 7.55
C GLN A 127 -0.88 15.80 8.31
N THR A 128 -1.74 15.07 7.61
CA THR A 128 -2.55 13.99 8.20
C THR A 128 -1.67 12.90 8.82
N ARG A 129 -0.66 12.39 8.09
CA ARG A 129 0.31 11.41 8.62
C ARG A 129 1.09 11.95 9.83
N THR A 130 1.45 13.23 9.81
CA THR A 130 2.14 13.88 10.94
C THR A 130 1.24 13.94 12.17
N VAL A 131 -0.04 14.29 11.99
CA VAL A 131 -1.04 14.30 13.06
C VAL A 131 -1.28 12.90 13.62
N GLU A 132 -1.42 11.88 12.76
CA GLU A 132 -1.58 10.48 13.19
C GLU A 132 -0.39 10.01 14.02
N ARG A 133 0.84 10.24 13.54
CA ARG A 133 2.06 9.91 14.29
C ARG A 133 2.15 10.63 15.63
N ALA A 134 1.80 11.92 15.67
CA ALA A 134 1.80 12.68 16.91
C ALA A 134 0.76 12.13 17.90
N ARG A 135 -0.43 11.76 17.41
CA ARG A 135 -1.50 11.15 18.22
C ARG A 135 -1.07 9.79 18.77
N ASP A 136 -0.45 8.95 17.96
CA ASP A 136 0.06 7.63 18.39
C ASP A 136 1.19 7.79 19.41
N ALA A 137 2.12 8.72 19.19
CA ALA A 137 3.18 9.03 20.15
C ALA A 137 2.63 9.53 21.49
N GLN A 138 1.60 10.40 21.47
CA GLN A 138 0.90 10.84 22.69
C GLN A 138 0.22 9.67 23.40
N MET A 139 -0.43 8.77 22.66
CA MET A 139 -1.06 7.58 23.22
C MET A 139 -0.04 6.67 23.91
N VAL A 140 1.12 6.43 23.27
CA VAL A 140 2.21 5.63 23.84
C VAL A 140 2.79 6.29 25.10
N LEU A 141 2.99 7.61 25.09
CA LEU A 141 3.47 8.34 26.25
C LEU A 141 2.48 8.23 27.43
N ARG A 142 1.19 8.37 27.14
CA ARG A 142 0.12 8.20 28.12
C ARG A 142 0.14 6.79 28.72
N TRP A 143 0.23 5.74 27.89
CA TRP A 143 0.30 4.35 28.36
C TRP A 143 1.53 4.09 29.24
N LYS A 144 2.69 4.65 28.89
CA LYS A 144 3.89 4.54 29.72
C LYS A 144 3.67 5.15 31.11
N ASN A 145 3.08 6.35 31.16
CA ASN A 145 2.81 7.07 32.40
C ASN A 145 1.70 6.45 33.26
N GLU A 146 0.72 5.80 32.62
CA GLU A 146 -0.40 5.14 33.28
C GLU A 146 -0.14 3.66 33.58
N SER A 147 0.99 3.09 33.12
CA SER A 147 1.32 1.67 33.30
C SER A 147 1.33 1.21 34.76
N PHE A 148 1.12 -0.09 34.98
CA PHE A 148 1.23 -0.69 36.31
C PHE A 148 2.57 -0.38 36.98
N VAL A 149 3.68 -0.46 36.23
CA VAL A 149 5.02 -0.12 36.72
C VAL A 149 5.12 1.34 37.14
N ALA A 150 4.57 2.25 36.35
CA ALA A 150 4.53 3.67 36.70
C ALA A 150 3.69 3.94 37.96
N ARG A 151 2.53 3.28 38.11
CA ARG A 151 1.70 3.36 39.32
C ARG A 151 2.43 2.83 40.55
N PHE A 152 3.00 1.64 40.46
CA PHE A 152 3.74 1.01 41.54
C PHE A 152 4.97 1.82 41.98
N ASN A 153 5.69 2.41 41.02
CA ASN A 153 6.82 3.28 41.32
C ASN A 153 6.39 4.59 42.02
N ARG A 154 5.21 5.13 41.70
CA ARG A 154 4.64 6.28 42.43
C ARG A 154 4.30 5.91 43.87
N GLU A 155 3.60 4.80 44.09
CA GLU A 155 3.27 4.30 45.44
C GLU A 155 4.54 4.07 46.28
N LYS A 156 5.56 3.43 45.70
CA LYS A 156 6.86 3.24 46.38
C LYS A 156 7.59 4.53 46.72
N ARG A 157 7.39 5.61 45.95
CA ARG A 157 7.95 6.94 46.25
C ARG A 157 7.18 7.59 47.38
N GLU A 158 5.86 7.56 47.33
CA GLU A 158 4.98 8.10 48.36
C GLU A 158 5.21 7.43 49.72
N GLN A 159 5.36 6.09 49.74
CA GLN A 159 5.69 5.34 50.96
C GLN A 159 7.03 5.75 51.57
N ARG A 160 8.07 5.95 50.74
CA ARG A 160 9.39 6.40 51.21
C ARG A 160 9.34 7.80 51.80
N LEU A 161 8.68 8.73 51.12
CA LEU A 161 8.52 10.11 51.61
C LEU A 161 7.72 10.15 52.92
N ALA A 162 6.69 9.31 53.06
CA ALA A 162 5.92 9.21 54.30
C ALA A 162 6.74 8.65 55.47
N GLN A 163 7.69 7.74 55.21
CA GLN A 163 8.60 7.21 56.22
C GLN A 163 9.69 8.20 56.64
N GLU A 164 10.13 9.08 55.74
CA GLU A 164 11.15 10.10 56.02
C GLU A 164 10.58 11.33 56.75
N ALA A 165 9.26 11.54 56.69
CA ALA A 165 8.57 12.66 57.32
C ALA A 165 8.02 12.36 58.74
N ALA A 166 8.17 11.13 59.23
CA ALA A 166 7.73 10.66 60.55
C ALA A 166 8.90 10.49 61.51
#